data_AF-C8N894-F1
#
_entry.id   AF-C8N894-F1
#
_cell.length_a   1.000
_cell.length_b   1.000
_cell.length_c   1.000
_cell.angle_alpha   90.00
_cell.angle_beta   90.00
_cell.angle_gamma   90.00
#
_symmetry.space_group_name_H-M   'P 1'
#
loop_
_entity.id
_entity.type
_entity.pdbx_description
1 polymer ?
#
loop_
_entity_poly.entity_id
_entity_poly.type
_entity_poly.pdbx_seq_one_letter_code
_entity_poly.pdbx_strand_id
1 'polypeptide(L)'
;MAFLTGDFHPAYWPMFSPARYTTDKTPAAHNAVREAAYARIDRVMAFLDNLIGERGHVYRGKRSVADAYAHVMARWSVKTPKPYSAYPHLAPFMTRMGEDEAVKRVLAASNA
;
A
#
# COMPACT_ATOMS: atom_id res chain seq x y z
N MET A 1 -2.06 -10.95 -9.21
CA MET A 1 -2.35 -11.35 -7.81
C MET A 1 -1.09 -11.69 -7.02
N ALA A 2 -0.21 -12.57 -7.52
CA ALA A 2 1.03 -12.96 -6.81
C ALA A 2 1.84 -11.78 -6.25
N PHE A 3 2.07 -10.73 -7.05
CA PHE A 3 2.74 -9.51 -6.59
C PHE A 3 2.06 -8.86 -5.37
N LEU A 4 0.74 -8.68 -5.39
CA LEU A 4 0.02 -8.01 -4.31
C LEU A 4 0.09 -8.81 -3.00
N THR A 5 -0.01 -10.14 -3.08
CA THR A 5 -0.04 -11.02 -1.92
C THR A 5 1.35 -11.42 -1.42
N GLY A 6 2.32 -11.57 -2.32
CA GLY A 6 3.66 -12.10 -2.04
C GLY A 6 4.74 -11.03 -1.85
N ASP A 7 4.59 -9.87 -2.49
CA ASP A 7 5.61 -8.81 -2.43
C ASP A 7 5.09 -7.54 -1.77
N PHE A 8 3.94 -7.04 -2.24
CA PHE A 8 3.39 -5.76 -1.81
C PHE A 8 2.89 -5.81 -0.36
N HIS A 9 2.00 -6.75 -0.02
CA HIS A 9 1.49 -6.90 1.35
C HIS A 9 2.63 -7.18 2.35
N PRO A 10 3.56 -8.13 2.10
CA PRO A 10 4.62 -8.43 3.05
C PRO A 10 5.64 -7.30 3.26
N ALA A 11 5.79 -6.37 2.30
CA ALA A 11 6.66 -5.21 2.48
C ALA A 11 6.28 -4.35 3.70
N TYR A 12 5.01 -4.34 4.09
CA TYR A 12 4.50 -3.60 5.24
C TYR A 12 4.64 -4.32 6.58
N TRP A 13 4.97 -5.63 6.60
CA TRP A 13 5.02 -6.40 7.84
C TRP A 13 6.02 -5.86 8.88
N PRO A 14 7.25 -5.43 8.52
CA PRO A 14 8.16 -4.87 9.51
C PRO A 14 7.69 -3.50 10.04
N MET A 15 6.92 -2.75 9.25
CA MET A 15 6.33 -1.48 9.69
C MET A 15 5.22 -1.71 10.74
N PHE A 16 4.33 -2.69 10.49
CA PHE A 16 3.19 -2.99 11.36
C PHE A 16 3.54 -3.89 12.56
N SER A 17 4.56 -4.74 12.45
CA SER A 17 4.93 -5.71 13.47
C SER A 17 6.46 -5.79 13.65
N PRO A 18 7.13 -4.68 13.99
CA PRO A 18 8.60 -4.61 14.04
C PRO A 18 9.22 -5.58 15.05
N ALA A 19 8.51 -5.91 16.13
CA ALA A 19 8.98 -6.84 17.16
C ALA A 19 9.28 -8.27 16.65
N ARG A 20 8.78 -8.64 15.46
CA ARG A 20 9.06 -9.94 14.80
C ARG A 20 10.36 -9.92 13.98
N TYR A 21 10.97 -8.76 13.79
CA TYR A 21 12.14 -8.55 12.92
C TYR A 21 13.38 -8.08 13.69
N THR A 22 13.33 -8.12 15.03
CA THR A 22 14.47 -7.84 15.90
C THR A 22 14.35 -8.62 17.22
N THR A 23 15.49 -9.02 17.77
CA THR A 23 15.59 -9.62 19.10
C THR A 23 15.63 -8.55 20.20
N ASP A 24 16.09 -7.34 19.89
CA ASP A 24 16.06 -6.18 20.79
C ASP A 24 14.62 -5.66 20.95
N LYS A 25 14.15 -5.60 22.19
CA LYS A 25 12.77 -5.24 22.54
C LYS A 25 12.58 -3.77 22.89
N THR A 26 13.63 -2.96 22.76
CA THR A 26 13.56 -1.52 23.01
C THR A 26 12.68 -0.81 21.97
N PRO A 27 12.00 0.28 22.34
CA PRO A 27 11.27 1.11 21.39
C PRO A 27 12.15 1.63 20.25
N ALA A 28 13.42 1.95 20.53
CA ALA A 28 14.38 2.43 19.54
C ALA A 28 14.67 1.38 18.45
N ALA A 29 14.90 0.12 18.83
CA ALA A 29 15.10 -0.96 17.86
C ALA A 29 13.86 -1.19 17.00
N HIS A 30 12.66 -1.15 17.59
CA HIS A 30 11.41 -1.25 16.83
C HIS A 30 11.25 -0.10 15.82
N ASN A 31 11.65 1.13 16.19
CA ASN A 31 11.63 2.27 15.26
C ASN A 31 12.63 2.07 14.12
N ALA A 32 13.85 1.64 14.41
CA ALA A 32 14.85 1.34 13.38
C ALA A 32 14.36 0.29 12.36
N VAL A 33 13.62 -0.73 12.81
CA VAL A 33 12.97 -1.71 11.92
C VAL A 33 11.91 -1.05 11.02
N ARG A 34 11.10 -0.12 11.54
CA ARG A 34 10.11 0.61 10.72
C ARG A 34 10.81 1.47 9.67
N GLU A 35 11.83 2.21 10.05
CA GLU A 35 12.63 3.04 9.14
C GLU A 35 13.24 2.19 8.01
N ALA A 36 13.82 1.04 8.35
CA ALA A 36 14.37 0.12 7.36
C ALA A 36 13.31 -0.44 6.40
N ALA A 37 12.05 -0.55 6.82
CA ALA A 37 10.95 -1.02 5.99
C ALA A 37 10.59 -0.03 4.86
N TYR A 38 10.81 1.27 5.07
CA TYR A 38 10.36 2.31 4.15
C TYR A 38 11.00 2.18 2.76
N ALA A 39 12.27 1.82 2.67
CA ALA A 39 12.93 1.58 1.39
C ALA A 39 12.30 0.41 0.60
N ARG A 40 11.86 -0.64 1.30
CA ARG A 40 11.16 -1.78 0.66
C ARG A 40 9.75 -1.39 0.24
N ILE A 41 9.04 -0.63 1.08
CA ILE A 41 7.69 -0.12 0.79
C ILE A 41 7.73 0.79 -0.44
N ASP A 42 8.67 1.73 -0.51
CA ASP A 42 8.83 2.62 -1.66
C ASP A 42 9.06 1.84 -2.97
N ARG A 43 9.88 0.78 -2.93
CA ARG A 43 10.12 -0.07 -4.11
C ARG A 43 8.85 -0.75 -4.62
N VAL A 44 8.04 -1.35 -3.74
CA VAL A 44 6.79 -2.02 -4.17
C VAL A 44 5.70 -1.01 -4.56
N MET A 45 5.69 0.17 -3.95
CA MET A 45 4.79 1.27 -4.33
C MET A 45 5.14 1.82 -5.70
N ALA A 46 6.42 2.04 -6.00
CA ALA A 46 6.90 2.46 -7.31
C ALA A 46 6.61 1.40 -8.39
N PHE A 47 6.75 0.12 -8.07
CA PHE A 47 6.35 -0.94 -8.99
C PHE A 47 4.84 -0.93 -9.27
N LEU A 48 4.02 -0.79 -8.22
CA LEU A 48 2.56 -0.70 -8.37
C LEU A 48 2.15 0.53 -9.20
N ASP A 49 2.77 1.68 -8.96
CA ASP A 49 2.57 2.90 -9.72
C ASP A 49 2.82 2.67 -11.22
N ASN A 50 3.98 2.11 -11.57
CA ASN A 50 4.32 1.77 -12.95
C ASN A 50 3.38 0.73 -13.56
N LEU A 51 2.94 -0.25 -12.77
CA LEU A 51 2.01 -1.30 -13.21
C LEU A 51 0.63 -0.72 -13.58
N ILE A 52 0.14 0.25 -12.80
CA ILE A 52 -1.10 0.98 -13.08
C ILE A 52 -0.90 1.86 -14.32
N GLY A 53 0.18 2.66 -14.32
CA GLY A 53 0.56 3.55 -15.41
C GLY A 53 -0.61 4.42 -15.92
N GLU A 54 -0.52 4.82 -17.18
CA GLU A 54 -1.58 5.57 -17.87
C GLU A 54 -2.87 4.74 -18.06
N ARG A 55 -2.79 3.41 -17.97
CA ARG A 55 -3.94 2.51 -18.14
C ARG A 55 -4.91 2.56 -16.97
N GLY A 56 -4.46 3.05 -15.82
CA GLY A 56 -5.31 3.41 -14.68
C GLY A 56 -5.89 2.25 -13.87
N HIS A 57 -5.53 1.00 -14.16
CA HIS A 57 -5.94 -0.20 -13.42
C HIS A 57 -4.77 -1.19 -13.29
N VAL A 58 -4.76 -1.96 -12.20
CA VAL A 58 -3.69 -2.91 -11.86
C VAL A 58 -3.57 -4.06 -12.87
N TYR A 59 -4.68 -4.47 -13.48
CA TYR A 59 -4.69 -5.60 -14.42
C TYR A 59 -5.10 -5.17 -15.83
N ARG A 60 -4.11 -4.96 -16.69
CA ARG A 60 -4.29 -4.73 -18.15
C ARG A 60 -5.28 -3.60 -18.46
N GLY A 61 -5.33 -2.53 -17.65
CA GLY A 61 -6.26 -1.42 -17.85
C GLY A 61 -7.73 -1.76 -17.61
N LYS A 62 -8.03 -2.85 -16.90
CA LYS A 62 -9.40 -3.27 -16.60
C LYS A 62 -9.65 -3.33 -15.11
N ARG A 63 -10.83 -2.86 -14.71
CA ARG A 63 -11.31 -2.99 -13.32
C ARG A 63 -11.28 -4.45 -12.89
N SER A 64 -10.69 -4.70 -11.72
CA SER A 64 -10.69 -6.04 -11.11
C SER A 64 -10.57 -5.98 -9.59
N VAL A 65 -10.69 -7.14 -8.94
CA VAL A 65 -10.44 -7.26 -7.49
C VAL A 65 -9.02 -6.85 -7.10
N ALA A 66 -8.06 -6.87 -8.03
CA ALA A 66 -6.71 -6.39 -7.78
C ALA A 66 -6.68 -4.89 -7.49
N ASP A 67 -7.59 -4.09 -8.06
CA ASP A 67 -7.67 -2.66 -7.79
C ASP A 67 -8.16 -2.40 -6.36
N ALA A 68 -9.21 -3.09 -5.93
CA ALA A 68 -9.71 -2.98 -4.56
C ALA A 68 -8.62 -3.39 -3.55
N TYR A 69 -7.90 -4.47 -3.82
CA TYR A 69 -6.82 -4.94 -2.96
C TYR A 69 -5.66 -3.95 -2.91
N ALA A 70 -5.20 -3.46 -4.06
CA ALA A 70 -4.16 -2.44 -4.15
C ALA A 70 -4.58 -1.14 -3.44
N HIS A 71 -5.83 -0.70 -3.62
CA HIS A 71 -6.36 0.52 -3.00
C HIS A 71 -6.29 0.45 -1.47
N VAL A 72 -6.78 -0.64 -0.87
CA VAL A 72 -6.75 -0.78 0.60
C VAL A 72 -5.31 -0.75 1.13
N MET A 73 -4.40 -1.48 0.51
CA MET A 73 -3.01 -1.57 0.99
C MET A 73 -2.22 -0.28 0.73
N ALA A 74 -2.43 0.37 -0.41
CA ALA A 74 -1.76 1.64 -0.73
C ALA A 74 -2.12 2.75 0.26
N ARG A 75 -3.31 2.72 0.89
CA ARG A 75 -3.68 3.65 1.98
C ARG A 75 -2.73 3.57 3.17
N TRP A 76 -2.06 2.44 3.41
CA TRP A 76 -1.14 2.30 4.53
C TRP A 76 0.12 3.17 4.40
N SER A 77 0.50 3.53 3.17
CA SER A 77 1.64 4.40 2.90
C SER A 77 1.56 5.78 3.56
N VAL A 78 0.36 6.23 3.99
CA VAL A 78 0.21 7.47 4.78
C VAL A 78 0.96 7.44 6.11
N LYS A 79 1.36 6.24 6.58
CA LYS A 79 2.18 6.03 7.79
C LYS A 79 3.68 5.96 7.48
N THR A 80 4.09 6.30 6.26
CA THR A 80 5.47 6.33 5.81
C THR A 80 5.87 7.75 5.39
N PRO A 81 7.17 8.05 5.24
CA PRO A 81 7.61 9.36 4.74
C PRO A 81 7.13 9.69 3.33
N LYS A 82 6.76 8.68 2.51
CA LYS A 82 6.32 8.86 1.11
C LYS A 82 4.93 8.24 0.89
N PRO A 83 3.85 9.01 1.10
CA PRO A 83 2.48 8.51 0.91
C PRO A 83 2.15 8.25 -0.56
N TYR A 84 1.07 7.51 -0.83
CA TYR A 84 0.60 7.17 -2.18
C TYR A 84 0.38 8.40 -3.08
N SER A 85 0.13 9.57 -2.50
CA SER A 85 -0.04 10.84 -3.22
C SER A 85 1.24 11.32 -3.91
N ALA A 86 2.41 10.79 -3.52
CA ALA A 86 3.70 11.13 -4.12
C ALA A 86 4.07 10.28 -5.35
N TYR A 87 3.18 9.39 -5.80
CA TYR A 87 3.40 8.51 -6.95
C TYR A 87 2.42 8.89 -8.07
N PRO A 88 2.89 9.21 -9.28
CA PRO A 88 2.13 9.95 -10.30
C PRO A 88 0.91 9.22 -10.88
N HIS A 89 0.94 7.89 -10.97
CA HIS A 89 -0.17 7.09 -11.49
C HIS A 89 -1.04 6.52 -10.36
N LEU A 90 -0.42 6.22 -9.22
CA LEU A 90 -1.11 5.69 -8.05
C LEU A 90 -1.97 6.77 -7.38
N ALA A 91 -1.51 8.02 -7.29
CA ALA A 91 -2.30 9.12 -6.74
C ALA A 91 -3.67 9.28 -7.43
N PRO A 92 -3.76 9.45 -8.77
CA PRO A 92 -5.06 9.55 -9.44
C PRO A 92 -5.85 8.23 -9.43
N PHE A 93 -5.18 7.07 -9.39
CA PHE A 93 -5.86 5.79 -9.15
C PHE A 93 -6.58 5.76 -7.80
N MET A 94 -5.92 6.24 -6.74
CA MET A 94 -6.48 6.29 -5.39
C MET A 94 -7.66 7.25 -5.31
N THR A 95 -7.60 8.40 -6.00
CA THR A 95 -8.73 9.33 -6.14
C THR A 95 -9.93 8.65 -6.79
N ARG A 96 -9.75 8.04 -7.98
CA ARG A 96 -10.85 7.35 -8.68
C ARG A 96 -11.47 6.22 -7.85
N MET A 97 -10.64 5.45 -7.14
CA MET A 97 -11.13 4.39 -6.26
C MET A 97 -11.91 4.97 -5.07
N GLY A 98 -11.51 6.11 -4.51
CA GLY A 98 -12.24 6.79 -3.44
C GLY A 98 -13.57 7.41 -3.88
N GLU A 99 -13.72 7.71 -5.17
CA GLU A 99 -14.96 8.22 -5.77
C GLU A 99 -15.98 7.11 -6.06
N ASP A 100 -15.55 5.85 -6.15
CA ASP A 100 -16.43 4.71 -6.42
C ASP A 100 -17.42 4.45 -5.27
N GLU A 101 -18.71 4.41 -5.60
CA GLU A 101 -19.79 4.26 -4.62
C GLU A 101 -19.74 2.95 -3.83
N ALA A 102 -19.26 1.85 -4.43
CA ALA A 102 -19.11 0.59 -3.72
C ALA A 102 -17.95 0.68 -2.71
N VAL A 103 -16.84 1.34 -3.08
CA VAL A 103 -15.73 1.61 -2.16
C VAL A 103 -16.21 2.49 -1.01
N LYS A 104 -16.87 3.62 -1.28
CA LYS A 104 -17.43 4.50 -0.22
C LYS A 104 -18.33 3.74 0.75
N ARG A 105 -19.25 2.92 0.23
CA ARG A 105 -20.15 2.10 1.05
C ARG A 105 -19.40 1.14 1.97
N VAL A 106 -18.41 0.42 1.44
CA VAL A 106 -17.61 -0.53 2.23
C VAL A 106 -16.77 0.20 3.27
N LEU A 107 -16.16 1.34 2.92
CA LEU A 107 -15.39 2.15 3.86
C LEU A 107 -16.25 2.68 5.02
N ALA A 108 -17.47 3.14 4.74
CA ALA A 108 -18.42 3.54 5.76
C ALA A 108 -18.77 2.38 6.70
N ALA A 109 -19.00 1.18 6.16
CA ALA A 109 -19.30 -0.01 6.95
C ALA A 109 -18.11 -0.57 7.76
N SER A 110 -16.87 -0.28 7.34
CA SER A 110 -15.65 -0.83 7.97
C SER A 110 -15.05 0.07 9.06
N ASN A 111 -15.57 1.30 9.19
CA ASN A 111 -15.18 2.24 10.24
C ASN A 111 -16.15 2.23 11.44
N ALA A 112 -17.10 1.28 11.45
CA ALA A 112 -18.06 1.06 12.53
C ALA A 112 -17.46 0.25 13.68
#